data_AF-A0A2E4B0H7-F1
#
_entry.id   AF-A0A2E4B0H7-F1
#
_cell.length_a   1.000
_cell.length_b   1.000
_cell.length_c   1.000
_cell.angle_alpha   90.00
_cell.angle_beta   90.00
_cell.angle_gamma   90.00
#
_symmetry.space_group_name_H-M   'P 1'
#
loop_
_entity.id
_entity.type
_entity.pdbx_description
1 polymer ?
#
loop_
_entity_poly.entity_id
_entity_poly.type
_entity_poly.pdbx_seq_one_letter_code
_entity_poly.pdbx_strand_id
1 'polypeptide(L)'
;MNLITKAWLVSQGLLILTAVIIQTTFYREIKVGPMLGMQKRDYWDIIQNVEPQIPQFAIENNLPPQRYDARLELSQSEIERANLGAYRKAYRQEEGIRMAFKGGILVNLIYFTLYHLLVRYFRMQLRRNS
;
A
#
# COMPACT_ATOMS: atom_id res chain seq x y z
N MET A 1 3.69 -35.12 0.86
CA MET A 1 2.91 -33.95 1.34
C MET A 1 1.43 -34.28 1.28
N ASN A 2 0.71 -34.18 2.40
CA ASN A 2 -0.72 -34.51 2.46
C ASN A 2 -1.55 -33.48 1.66
N LEU A 3 -2.73 -33.89 1.17
CA LEU A 3 -3.63 -33.06 0.37
C LEU A 3 -3.97 -31.72 1.05
N ILE A 4 -4.10 -31.74 2.38
CA ILE A 4 -4.31 -30.57 3.24
C ILE A 4 -3.21 -29.52 3.02
N THR A 5 -1.94 -29.92 3.11
CA THR A 5 -0.79 -29.02 2.92
C THR A 5 -0.70 -28.50 1.50
N LYS A 6 -1.05 -29.33 0.49
CA LYS A 6 -1.11 -28.88 -0.91
C LYS A 6 -2.19 -27.80 -1.11
N ALA A 7 -3.40 -28.02 -0.60
CA ALA A 7 -4.48 -27.05 -0.68
C ALA A 7 -4.15 -25.74 0.02
N TRP A 8 -3.49 -25.81 1.18
CA TRP A 8 -2.98 -24.64 1.89
C TRP A 8 -1.99 -23.84 1.04
N LEU A 9 -0.98 -24.50 0.47
CA LEU A 9 0.02 -23.83 -0.38
C LEU A 9 -0.59 -23.17 -1.60
N VAL A 10 -1.55 -23.82 -2.26
CA VAL A 10 -2.26 -23.23 -3.40
C VAL A 10 -3.01 -21.96 -2.97
N SER A 11 -3.71 -22.01 -1.83
CA SER A 11 -4.43 -20.83 -1.35
C SER A 11 -3.49 -19.69 -0.91
N GLN A 12 -2.38 -20.00 -0.25
CA GLN A 12 -1.37 -19.00 0.12
C GLN A 12 -0.73 -18.38 -1.12
N GLY A 13 -0.41 -19.21 -2.13
CA GLY A 13 0.11 -18.76 -3.40
C GLY A 13 -0.85 -17.80 -4.10
N LEU A 14 -2.14 -18.09 -4.10
CA LEU A 14 -3.15 -17.21 -4.67
C LEU A 14 -3.23 -15.86 -3.93
N LEU A 15 -3.23 -15.88 -2.59
CA LEU A 15 -3.28 -14.65 -1.79
C LEU A 15 -2.06 -13.75 -2.02
N ILE A 16 -0.86 -14.34 -2.05
CA ILE A 16 0.38 -13.61 -2.32
C ILE A 16 0.35 -13.04 -3.75
N LEU A 17 -0.04 -13.85 -4.73
CA LEU A 17 -0.13 -13.40 -6.12
C LEU A 17 -1.11 -12.23 -6.27
N THR A 18 -2.29 -12.32 -5.67
CA THR A 18 -3.27 -11.24 -5.67
C THR A 18 -2.70 -9.97 -5.01
N ALA A 19 -2.03 -10.09 -3.86
CA ALA A 19 -1.39 -8.96 -3.21
C ALA A 19 -0.34 -8.30 -4.12
N VAL A 20 0.51 -9.08 -4.79
CA VAL A 20 1.52 -8.56 -5.73
C VAL A 20 0.86 -7.84 -6.92
N ILE A 21 -0.21 -8.39 -7.49
CA ILE A 21 -0.94 -7.76 -8.60
C ILE A 21 -1.52 -6.42 -8.17
N ILE A 22 -2.15 -6.37 -7.00
CA ILE A 22 -2.74 -5.15 -6.45
C ILE A 22 -1.64 -4.08 -6.24
N GLN A 23 -0.55 -4.44 -5.56
CA GLN A 23 0.56 -3.52 -5.27
C GLN A 23 1.19 -2.97 -6.55
N THR A 24 1.49 -3.85 -7.51
CA THR A 24 2.11 -3.44 -8.78
C THR A 24 1.18 -2.56 -9.63
N THR A 25 -0.13 -2.86 -9.64
CA THR A 25 -1.12 -2.06 -10.39
C THR A 25 -1.22 -0.65 -9.82
N PHE A 26 -1.43 -0.52 -8.50
CA PHE A 26 -1.52 0.81 -7.88
C PHE A 26 -0.21 1.59 -7.98
N TYR A 27 0.94 0.92 -7.83
CA TYR A 27 2.22 1.58 -7.97
C TYR A 27 2.43 2.13 -9.39
N ARG A 28 2.02 1.41 -10.44
CA ARG A 28 2.13 1.87 -11.84
C ARG A 28 1.25 3.09 -12.16
N GLU A 29 0.15 3.26 -11.43
CA GLU A 29 -0.76 4.40 -11.57
C GLU A 29 -0.17 5.72 -11.04
N ILE A 30 0.78 5.66 -10.10
CA ILE A 30 1.47 6.85 -9.61
C ILE A 30 2.40 7.39 -10.71
N LYS A 31 2.26 8.67 -11.02
CA LYS A 31 3.06 9.37 -12.06
C LYS A 31 4.10 10.33 -11.50
N VAL A 32 3.81 10.95 -10.36
CA VAL A 32 4.66 11.97 -9.71
C VAL A 32 4.73 11.70 -8.21
N GLY A 33 5.63 12.39 -7.51
CA GLY A 33 5.69 12.37 -6.03
C GLY A 33 4.62 13.25 -5.38
N PRO A 34 4.63 13.39 -4.05
CA PRO A 34 3.68 14.21 -3.30
C PRO A 34 4.04 15.72 -3.27
N MET A 35 5.20 16.11 -3.77
CA MET A 35 5.65 17.50 -3.83
C MET A 35 5.84 17.97 -5.27
N LEU A 36 5.52 19.23 -5.56
CA LEU A 36 5.68 19.85 -6.88
C LEU A 36 7.08 19.60 -7.43
N GLY A 37 7.20 19.22 -8.71
CA GLY A 37 8.47 18.91 -9.37
C GLY A 37 9.14 17.61 -8.92
N MET A 38 8.58 16.90 -7.94
CA MET A 38 9.11 15.62 -7.48
C MET A 38 8.72 14.50 -8.45
N GLN A 39 9.71 13.69 -8.82
CA GLN A 39 9.47 12.46 -9.57
C GLN A 39 8.74 11.42 -8.72
N LYS A 40 8.20 10.41 -9.39
CA LYS A 40 7.63 9.24 -8.71
C LYS A 40 8.65 8.66 -7.73
N ARG A 41 8.21 8.43 -6.49
CA ARG A 41 9.03 7.87 -5.41
C ARG A 41 9.19 6.36 -5.55
N ASP A 42 10.28 5.85 -4.99
CA ASP A 42 10.51 4.41 -4.90
C ASP A 42 9.47 3.72 -4.04
N TYR A 43 9.10 2.51 -4.44
CA TYR A 43 8.05 1.73 -3.79
C TYR A 43 8.32 1.54 -2.29
N TRP A 44 9.55 1.19 -1.91
CA TRP A 44 9.87 0.93 -0.51
C TRP A 44 9.85 2.18 0.36
N ASP A 45 10.24 3.33 -0.19
CA ASP A 45 10.14 4.62 0.51
C ASP A 45 8.68 4.99 0.78
N ILE A 46 7.79 4.70 -0.18
CA ILE A 46 6.35 4.87 -0.02
C ILE A 46 5.83 3.96 1.09
N ILE A 47 6.20 2.68 1.10
CA ILE A 47 5.74 1.70 2.10
C ILE A 47 6.23 2.05 3.50
N GLN A 48 7.50 2.45 3.62
CA GLN A 48 8.11 2.83 4.90
C GLN A 48 7.71 4.24 5.36
N ASN A 49 6.98 4.98 4.54
CA ASN A 49 6.57 6.35 4.81
C ASN A 49 7.78 7.25 5.14
N VAL A 50 8.87 7.09 4.39
CA VAL A 50 10.06 7.95 4.50
C VAL A 50 9.64 9.38 4.16
N GLU A 51 10.20 10.37 4.87
CA GLU A 51 9.87 11.77 4.59
C GLU A 51 10.44 12.17 3.21
N PRO A 52 9.64 12.75 2.30
CA PRO A 52 10.13 13.18 1.00
C PRO A 52 11.07 14.37 1.15
N GLN A 53 12.12 14.40 0.34
CA GLN A 53 13.03 15.53 0.31
C GLN A 53 12.35 16.76 -0.29
N ILE A 54 12.61 17.93 0.30
CA ILE A 54 12.09 19.20 -0.19
C ILE A 54 12.72 19.48 -1.56
N PRO A 55 11.92 19.84 -2.59
CA PRO A 55 12.45 20.13 -3.90
C PRO A 55 13.43 21.30 -3.89
N GLN A 56 14.55 21.16 -4.61
CA GLN A 56 15.60 22.18 -4.63
C GLN A 56 15.09 23.56 -5.08
N PHE A 57 14.20 23.62 -6.08
CA PHE A 57 13.62 24.88 -6.54
C PHE A 57 12.81 25.60 -5.44
N ALA A 58 12.21 24.86 -4.50
CA ALA A 58 11.43 25.45 -3.43
C ALA A 58 12.36 26.12 -2.40
N ILE A 59 13.53 25.51 -2.16
CA ILE A 59 14.58 26.06 -1.31
C ILE A 59 15.19 27.32 -1.96
N GLU A 60 15.55 27.23 -3.24
CA GLU A 60 16.20 28.32 -3.99
C GLU A 60 15.31 29.56 -4.11
N ASN A 61 13.99 29.37 -4.28
CA ASN A 61 13.02 30.46 -4.44
C ASN A 61 12.36 30.86 -3.11
N ASN A 62 12.80 30.29 -1.98
CA ASN A 62 12.24 30.52 -0.64
C ASN A 62 10.69 30.43 -0.62
N LEU A 63 10.15 29.41 -1.29
CA LEU A 63 8.70 29.25 -1.45
C LEU A 63 8.05 28.78 -0.14
N PRO A 64 6.86 29.28 0.20
CA PRO A 64 6.11 28.74 1.33
C PRO A 64 5.66 27.30 1.03
N PRO A 65 5.60 26.41 2.05
CA PRO A 65 5.22 24.99 1.89
C PRO A 65 3.93 24.76 1.10
N GLN A 66 2.94 25.64 1.25
CA GLN A 66 1.65 25.54 0.57
C GLN A 66 1.74 25.64 -0.97
N ARG A 67 2.87 26.15 -1.50
CA ARG A 67 3.10 26.28 -2.95
C ARG A 67 3.72 25.03 -3.58
N TYR A 68 4.28 24.11 -2.78
CA TYR A 68 4.99 22.94 -3.32
C TYR A 68 4.63 21.62 -2.62
N ASP A 69 4.13 21.64 -1.38
CA ASP A 69 3.79 20.43 -0.63
C ASP A 69 2.29 20.14 -0.73
N ALA A 70 1.93 19.11 -1.49
CA ALA A 70 0.53 18.72 -1.67
C ALA A 70 -0.01 17.86 -0.53
N ARG A 71 0.78 17.57 0.50
CA ARG A 71 0.35 16.77 1.67
C ARG A 71 -0.43 17.61 2.67
N LEU A 72 -0.15 18.91 2.71
CA LEU A 72 -0.83 19.87 3.57
C LEU A 72 -2.34 19.90 3.31
N GLU A 73 -3.10 20.26 4.34
CA GLU A 73 -4.53 20.49 4.22
C GLU A 73 -4.76 21.84 3.51
N LEU A 74 -4.91 21.76 2.18
CA LEU A 74 -5.14 22.89 1.30
C LEU A 74 -6.58 22.89 0.79
N SER A 75 -7.18 24.08 0.64
CA SER A 75 -8.43 24.24 -0.08
C SER A 75 -8.26 23.89 -1.57
N GLN A 76 -9.36 23.54 -2.25
CA GLN A 76 -9.35 23.31 -3.71
C GLN A 76 -8.73 24.48 -4.47
N SER A 77 -9.09 25.73 -4.11
CA SER A 77 -8.56 26.92 -4.74
C SER A 77 -7.04 27.09 -4.56
N GLU A 78 -6.48 26.67 -3.43
CA GLU A 78 -5.04 26.73 -3.19
C GLU A 78 -4.30 25.66 -4.01
N ILE A 79 -4.86 24.45 -4.09
CA ILE A 79 -4.32 23.36 -4.90
C ILE A 79 -4.28 23.76 -6.38
N GLU A 80 -5.35 24.36 -6.89
CA GLU A 80 -5.42 24.84 -8.27
C GLU A 80 -4.41 25.96 -8.54
N ARG A 81 -4.35 26.96 -7.65
CA ARG A 81 -3.40 28.09 -7.76
C ARG A 81 -1.94 27.64 -7.74
N ALA A 82 -1.61 26.60 -6.98
CA ALA A 82 -0.27 26.05 -6.89
C ALA A 82 0.00 24.89 -7.87
N ASN A 83 -0.97 24.54 -8.71
CA ASN A 83 -0.91 23.40 -9.64
C ASN A 83 -0.54 22.06 -8.95
N LEU A 84 -1.07 21.84 -7.74
CA LEU A 84 -0.77 20.68 -6.89
C LEU A 84 -1.71 19.50 -7.11
N GLY A 85 -2.66 19.57 -8.06
CA GLY A 85 -3.71 18.55 -8.23
C GLY A 85 -3.17 17.14 -8.47
N ALA A 86 -2.19 17.00 -9.37
CA ALA A 86 -1.54 15.72 -9.65
C ALA A 86 -0.76 15.18 -8.45
N TYR A 87 -0.09 16.07 -7.71
CA TYR A 87 0.73 15.75 -6.53
C TYR A 87 -0.14 15.35 -5.33
N ARG A 88 -1.30 16.01 -5.15
CA ARG A 88 -2.31 15.62 -4.16
C ARG A 88 -2.89 14.25 -4.47
N LYS A 89 -3.15 13.96 -5.76
CA LYS A 89 -3.59 12.64 -6.20
C LYS A 89 -2.51 11.59 -5.91
N ALA A 90 -1.26 11.87 -6.24
CA ALA A 90 -0.13 10.98 -5.96
C ALA A 90 0.01 10.69 -4.45
N TYR A 91 -0.07 11.71 -3.59
CA TYR A 91 -0.05 11.53 -2.13
C TYR A 91 -1.13 10.55 -1.64
N ARG A 92 -2.37 10.71 -2.12
CA ARG A 92 -3.47 9.77 -1.79
C ARG A 92 -3.23 8.37 -2.33
N GLN A 93 -2.63 8.24 -3.52
CA GLN A 93 -2.29 6.93 -4.08
C GLN A 93 -1.18 6.26 -3.26
N GLU A 94 -0.16 7.00 -2.82
CA GLU A 94 0.89 6.50 -1.92
C GLU A 94 0.29 5.99 -0.59
N GLU A 95 -0.64 6.74 -0.03
CA GLU A 95 -1.39 6.31 1.16
C GLU A 95 -2.21 5.05 0.91
N GLY A 96 -2.92 4.98 -0.22
CA GLY A 96 -3.67 3.80 -0.64
C GLY A 96 -2.79 2.55 -0.78
N ILE A 97 -1.60 2.69 -1.37
CA ILE A 97 -0.62 1.59 -1.49
C ILE A 97 -0.17 1.09 -0.11
N ARG A 98 0.17 2.01 0.80
CA ARG A 98 0.53 1.66 2.19
C ARG A 98 -0.60 0.90 2.89
N MET A 99 -1.82 1.38 2.75
CA MET A 99 -3.00 0.74 3.34
C MET A 99 -3.26 -0.64 2.74
N ALA A 100 -3.16 -0.79 1.42
CA ALA A 100 -3.29 -2.07 0.75
C ALA A 100 -2.20 -3.07 1.20
N PHE A 101 -0.98 -2.60 1.46
CA PHE A 101 0.12 -3.45 1.92
C PHE A 101 -0.15 -3.98 3.34
N LYS A 102 -0.50 -3.07 4.27
CA LYS A 102 -0.89 -3.42 5.65
C LYS A 102 -2.10 -4.36 5.67
N GLY A 103 -3.11 -4.07 4.86
CA GLY A 103 -4.30 -4.91 4.70
C GLY A 103 -3.96 -6.30 4.17
N GLY A 104 -3.08 -6.40 3.17
CA GLY A 104 -2.59 -7.67 2.63
C GLY A 104 -1.89 -8.54 3.68
N ILE A 105 -1.05 -7.94 4.54
CA ILE A 105 -0.42 -8.66 5.66
C ILE A 105 -1.48 -9.15 6.65
N LEU A 106 -2.41 -8.27 7.05
CA LEU A 106 -3.44 -8.59 8.03
C LEU A 106 -4.35 -9.73 7.55
N VAL A 107 -4.83 -9.67 6.31
CA VAL A 107 -5.68 -10.73 5.73
C VAL A 107 -4.95 -12.06 5.67
N ASN A 108 -3.66 -12.07 5.30
CA ASN A 108 -2.86 -13.29 5.29
C ASN A 108 -2.69 -13.89 6.69
N LEU A 109 -2.45 -13.07 7.72
CA LEU A 109 -2.36 -13.53 9.11
C LEU A 109 -3.67 -14.14 9.62
N ILE A 110 -4.79 -13.49 9.31
CA ILE A 110 -6.13 -13.99 9.65
C ILE A 110 -6.38 -15.32 8.94
N TYR A 111 -6.13 -15.38 7.64
CA TYR A 111 -6.31 -16.60 6.85
C TYR A 111 -5.44 -17.74 7.41
N PHE A 112 -4.16 -17.47 7.66
CA PHE A 112 -3.23 -18.45 8.23
C PHE A 112 -3.77 -19.01 9.54
N THR A 113 -4.20 -18.14 10.46
CA THR A 113 -4.70 -18.54 11.78
C THR A 113 -5.97 -19.37 11.67
N LEU A 114 -6.97 -18.89 10.91
CA LEU A 114 -8.24 -19.57 10.72
C LEU A 114 -8.06 -20.94 10.06
N TYR A 115 -7.22 -21.03 9.03
CA TYR A 115 -6.95 -22.29 8.35
C TYR A 115 -6.45 -23.36 9.34
N HIS A 116 -5.46 -23.02 10.17
CA HIS A 116 -4.88 -23.97 11.12
C HIS A 116 -5.85 -24.35 12.24
N LEU A 117 -6.66 -23.40 12.73
CA LEU A 117 -7.70 -23.67 13.72
C LEU A 117 -8.76 -24.63 13.16
N LEU A 118 -9.24 -24.39 11.95
CA LEU A 118 -10.24 -25.23 11.28
C LEU A 118 -9.70 -26.63 11.01
N VAL A 119 -8.50 -26.75 10.45
CA VAL A 119 -7.87 -28.06 10.20
C VAL A 119 -7.70 -28.85 11.49
N ARG A 120 -7.26 -28.18 12.58
CA ARG A 120 -7.14 -28.83 13.90
C ARG A 120 -8.51 -29.29 14.40
N TYR A 121 -9.52 -28.42 14.33
CA TYR A 121 -10.88 -28.72 14.75
C TYR A 121 -11.47 -29.93 14.02
N PHE A 122 -11.44 -29.93 12.68
CA PHE A 122 -11.98 -31.03 11.88
C PHE A 122 -11.24 -32.35 12.11
N ARG A 123 -9.91 -32.32 12.28
CA ARG A 123 -9.14 -33.52 12.62
C ARG A 123 -9.57 -34.12 13.97
N MET A 124 -9.78 -33.28 14.99
CA MET A 124 -10.24 -33.75 16.29
C MET A 124 -11.65 -34.34 16.21
N GLN A 125 -12.54 -33.70 15.45
CA GLN A 125 -13.93 -34.16 15.31
C GLN A 125 -14.03 -35.48 14.55
N LEU A 126 -13.27 -35.64 13.45
CA LEU A 126 -13.23 -36.89 12.69
C LEU A 126 -12.66 -38.06 13.51
N ARG A 127 -11.66 -37.81 14.36
CA ARG A 127 -11.11 -38.83 15.27
C ARG A 127 -12.09 -39.22 16.38
N ARG A 128 -12.99 -38.33 16.78
CA ARG A 128 -13.98 -38.59 17.84
C ARG A 128 -15.20 -39.38 17.31
N ASN A 129 -15.49 -39.26 16.02
CA ASN A 129 -16.63 -39.89 15.36
C ASN A 129 -16.26 -41.15 14.54
N SER A 130 -15.01 -41.60 14.62
CA SER A 130 -14.49 -42.82 13.99
C SER A 130 -14.02 -43.81 15.05
#